data_AF-A0A075K6C8-F1
#
_entry.id   AF-A0A075K6C8-F1
#
_cell.length_a   1.000
_cell.length_b   1.000
_cell.length_c   1.000
_cell.angle_alpha   90.00
_cell.angle_beta   90.00
_cell.angle_gamma   90.00
#
_symmetry.space_group_name_H-M   'P 1'
#
loop_
_entity.id
_entity.type
_entity.pdbx_description
1 polymer ?
#
loop_
_entity_poly.entity_id
_entity_poly.type
_entity_poly.pdbx_seq_one_letter_code
_entity_poly.pdbx_strand_id
1 'polypeptide(L)'
;MAQGVLTGNREAFFSTIRQNIKTPPGGKAPRVENPMDGLFTQRQTNVEERRDLRERFIHEWTTLGGKAFSIKNQTELGQVIKQIIQERQLQRVMRWDHPELEKLKLEDIFSDTQASLSRWPLEKNYSDWIGKAAAMEAGIVWGDMVMAETGTLVLPAASPGQPASISVLPLTLIAIFTTAQLVDGFAGVVKTFKERYGTDLPTTTTFISGPSRTTDIEMVLTIGVHGSRYVYALILDEGT
;
A
#
# COMPACT_ATOMS: atom_id res chain seq x y z
N MET A 1 4.29 -33.32 -21.58
CA MET A 1 4.60 -32.73 -20.27
C MET A 1 5.34 -33.77 -19.45
N ALA A 2 6.68 -33.76 -19.46
CA ALA A 2 7.46 -34.72 -18.68
C ALA A 2 7.43 -34.31 -17.21
N GLN A 3 6.65 -35.02 -16.38
CA GLN A 3 6.76 -34.94 -14.94
C GLN A 3 8.05 -35.64 -14.52
N GLY A 4 9.10 -34.87 -14.28
CA GLY A 4 10.32 -35.37 -13.66
C GLY A 4 10.05 -35.71 -12.20
N VAL A 5 9.76 -36.98 -11.91
CA VAL A 5 9.72 -37.50 -10.55
C VAL A 5 11.16 -37.62 -10.06
N LEU A 6 11.51 -36.90 -8.99
CA LEU A 6 12.78 -37.10 -8.28
C LEU A 6 12.74 -38.45 -7.57
N THR A 7 13.13 -39.51 -8.28
CA THR A 7 13.38 -40.82 -7.69
C THR A 7 14.80 -40.84 -7.12
N GLY A 8 14.94 -40.55 -5.83
CA GLY A 8 16.23 -40.64 -5.15
C GLY A 8 16.28 -39.96 -3.78
N ASN A 9 17.20 -40.43 -2.94
CA ASN A 9 17.48 -39.83 -1.63
C ASN A 9 17.91 -38.37 -1.82
N ARG A 10 17.08 -37.44 -1.34
CA ARG A 10 17.28 -35.98 -1.44
C ARG A 10 18.68 -35.56 -1.00
N GLU A 11 19.25 -36.20 0.02
CA GLU A 11 20.60 -35.89 0.50
C GLU A 11 21.68 -36.25 -0.54
N ALA A 12 21.53 -37.37 -1.24
CA ALA A 12 22.46 -37.80 -2.29
C ALA A 12 22.42 -36.87 -3.51
N PHE A 13 21.26 -36.32 -3.83
CA PHE A 13 21.11 -35.31 -4.89
C PHE A 13 21.86 -34.01 -4.51
N PHE A 14 21.62 -33.48 -3.31
CA PHE A 14 22.30 -32.27 -2.86
C PHE A 14 23.80 -32.49 -2.63
N SER A 15 24.24 -33.68 -2.24
CA SER A 15 25.68 -33.99 -2.10
C SER A 15 26.39 -34.00 -3.46
N THR A 16 25.75 -34.54 -4.49
CA THR A 16 26.28 -34.54 -5.88
C THR A 16 26.43 -33.12 -6.42
N ILE A 17 25.43 -32.25 -6.19
CA ILE A 17 25.54 -30.83 -6.54
C ILE A 17 26.69 -30.16 -5.79
N ARG A 18 26.82 -30.42 -4.47
CA ARG A 18 27.90 -29.87 -3.64
C ARG A 18 29.30 -30.30 -4.11
N GLN A 19 29.47 -31.55 -4.56
CA GLN A 19 30.76 -32.05 -5.06
C GLN A 19 31.16 -31.44 -6.41
N ASN A 20 30.18 -31.04 -7.23
CA ASN A 20 30.44 -30.45 -8.55
C ASN A 20 30.66 -28.93 -8.52
N ILE A 21 30.40 -28.27 -7.39
CA ILE A 21 30.70 -26.84 -7.19
C ILE A 21 32.16 -26.71 -6.74
N LYS A 22 33.01 -26.12 -7.60
CA LYS A 22 34.46 -25.94 -7.35
C LYS A 22 34.79 -25.02 -6.17
N THR A 23 33.82 -24.27 -5.67
CA THR A 23 33.99 -23.37 -4.53
C THR A 23 33.46 -24.07 -3.28
N PRO A 24 34.27 -24.30 -2.23
CA PRO A 24 33.74 -24.79 -0.96
C PRO A 24 32.65 -23.82 -0.50
N PRO A 25 31.50 -24.31 0.03
CA PRO A 25 30.47 -23.43 0.54
C PRO A 25 31.12 -22.55 1.61
N GLY A 26 31.08 -21.23 1.39
CA GLY A 26 31.44 -20.29 2.45
C GLY A 26 30.61 -20.63 3.68
N GLY A 27 31.21 -20.49 4.87
CA GLY A 27 30.45 -20.58 6.12
C GLY A 27 29.21 -19.69 6.03
N LYS A 28 28.14 -20.05 6.76
CA LYS A 28 26.96 -19.17 6.84
C LYS A 28 27.47 -17.77 7.15
N ALA A 29 27.16 -16.81 6.27
CA ALA A 29 27.46 -15.42 6.53
C ALA A 29 26.92 -15.10 7.93
N PRO A 30 27.76 -14.55 8.84
CA PRO A 30 27.30 -14.24 10.19
C PRO A 30 26.11 -13.29 10.05
N ARG A 31 25.01 -13.62 10.74
CA ARG A 31 23.86 -12.74 10.80
C ARG A 31 24.30 -11.48 11.54
N VAL A 32 24.39 -10.36 10.83
CA VAL A 32 24.52 -9.06 11.49
C VAL A 32 23.19 -8.80 12.18
N GLU A 33 23.20 -8.62 13.51
CA GLU A 33 21.95 -8.42 14.27
C GLU A 33 21.25 -7.11 13.89
N ASN A 34 22.03 -6.08 13.54
CA ASN A 34 21.52 -4.79 13.08
C ASN A 34 22.34 -4.27 11.88
N PRO A 35 22.14 -4.83 10.67
CA PRO A 35 22.90 -4.41 9.48
C PRO A 35 22.66 -2.95 9.09
N MET A 36 21.61 -2.33 9.66
CA MET A 36 21.19 -0.96 9.41
C MET A 36 21.58 0.00 10.54
N ASP A 37 22.30 -0.47 11.58
CA ASP A 37 22.71 0.38 12.70
C ASP A 37 23.76 1.41 12.26
N GLY A 38 23.56 2.68 12.63
CA GLY A 38 24.42 3.79 12.21
C GLY A 38 24.34 4.22 10.74
N LEU A 39 23.67 3.46 9.86
CA LEU A 39 23.46 3.85 8.46
C LEU A 39 22.37 4.94 8.29
N PHE A 40 21.51 5.10 9.29
CA PHE A 40 20.40 6.05 9.26
C PHE A 40 20.37 6.86 10.54
N THR A 41 20.47 8.19 10.42
CA THR A 41 20.33 9.11 11.55
C THR A 41 18.93 8.99 12.15
N GLN A 42 18.85 8.69 13.45
CA GLN A 42 17.60 8.77 14.19
C GLN A 42 17.18 10.23 14.31
N ARG A 43 16.17 10.64 13.54
CA ARG A 43 15.49 11.92 13.75
C ARG A 43 14.02 11.67 14.09
N GLN A 44 13.56 12.31 15.17
CA GLN A 44 12.14 12.52 15.38
C GLN A 44 11.75 13.71 14.50
N THR A 45 10.74 13.53 13.66
CA THR A 45 10.22 14.59 12.80
C THR A 45 9.47 15.62 13.63
N ASN A 46 9.91 16.88 13.60
CA ASN A 46 9.16 18.00 14.16
C ASN A 46 8.01 18.44 13.20
N VAL A 47 7.19 19.42 13.61
CA VAL A 47 6.04 19.89 12.81
C VAL A 47 6.46 20.45 11.45
N GLU A 48 7.57 21.20 11.40
CA GLU A 48 8.09 21.78 10.16
C GLU A 48 8.64 20.71 9.22
N GLU A 49 9.35 19.72 9.75
CA GLU A 49 9.81 18.56 8.98
C GLU A 49 8.63 17.74 8.44
N ARG A 50 7.53 17.58 9.20
CA ARG A 50 6.32 16.91 8.69
C ARG A 50 5.65 17.68 7.55
N ARG A 51 5.64 19.02 7.63
CA ARG A 51 5.18 19.88 6.53
C ARG A 51 6.03 19.65 5.29
N ASP A 52 7.35 19.66 5.43
CA ASP A 52 8.27 19.49 4.31
C ASP A 52 8.16 18.08 3.69
N LEU A 53 7.99 17.04 4.51
CA LEU A 53 7.69 15.68 4.05
C LEU A 53 6.38 15.59 3.28
N ARG A 54 5.34 16.31 3.74
CA ARG A 54 4.04 16.37 3.05
C ARG A 54 4.19 17.02 1.70
N GLU A 55 4.85 18.18 1.61
CA GLU A 55 5.06 18.88 0.34
C GLU A 55 5.89 18.03 -0.63
N ARG A 56 6.94 17.36 -0.14
CA ARG A 56 7.73 16.41 -0.93
C ARG A 56 6.87 15.25 -1.44
N PHE A 57 6.08 14.63 -0.57
CA PHE A 57 5.16 13.58 -0.98
C PHE A 57 4.17 14.05 -2.05
N ILE A 58 3.53 15.20 -1.85
CA ILE A 58 2.56 15.77 -2.82
C ILE A 58 3.24 15.98 -4.16
N HIS A 59 4.46 16.52 -4.17
CA HIS A 59 5.23 16.74 -5.39
C HIS A 59 5.50 15.44 -6.15
N GLU A 60 6.05 14.43 -5.48
CA GLU A 60 6.37 13.14 -6.09
C GLU A 60 5.11 12.39 -6.55
N TRP A 61 4.08 12.34 -5.69
CA TRP A 61 2.79 11.71 -6.00
C TRP A 61 2.14 12.32 -7.24
N THR A 62 2.17 13.66 -7.34
CA THR A 62 1.62 14.39 -8.49
C THR A 62 2.44 14.16 -9.75
N THR A 63 3.78 14.11 -9.64
CA THR A 63 4.69 13.81 -10.76
C THR A 63 4.43 12.42 -11.34
N LEU A 64 4.11 11.45 -10.47
CA LEU A 64 3.69 10.10 -10.86
C LEU A 64 2.26 10.06 -11.44
N GLY A 65 1.53 11.18 -11.43
CA GLY A 65 0.18 11.32 -12.00
C GLY A 65 -0.96 11.00 -11.03
N GLY A 66 -0.65 10.88 -9.73
CA GLY A 66 -1.65 10.88 -8.68
C GLY A 66 -2.22 12.28 -8.42
N LYS A 67 -3.34 12.35 -7.70
CA LYS A 67 -3.89 13.61 -7.19
C LYS A 67 -3.81 13.60 -5.67
N ALA A 68 -3.32 14.67 -5.06
CA ALA A 68 -3.25 14.80 -3.61
C ALA A 68 -4.07 16.00 -3.12
N PHE A 69 -4.70 15.86 -1.96
CA PHE A 69 -5.50 16.88 -1.29
C PHE A 69 -5.08 16.97 0.18
N SER A 70 -4.77 18.17 0.65
CA SER A 70 -4.60 18.42 2.10
C SER A 70 -5.97 18.76 2.68
N ILE A 71 -6.37 18.05 3.74
CA ILE A 71 -7.71 18.07 4.31
C ILE A 71 -7.62 18.59 5.74
N LYS A 72 -8.25 19.72 6.01
CA LYS A 72 -8.19 20.40 7.32
C LYS A 72 -9.23 19.90 8.29
N ASN A 73 -10.36 19.41 7.78
CA ASN A 73 -11.50 19.00 8.59
C ASN A 73 -12.41 18.02 7.86
N GLN A 74 -13.35 17.45 8.62
CA GLN A 74 -14.33 16.47 8.14
C GLN A 74 -15.22 17.00 7.00
N THR A 75 -15.54 18.29 6.98
CA THR A 75 -16.36 18.89 5.93
C THR A 75 -15.62 18.91 4.60
N GLU A 76 -14.35 19.34 4.62
CA GLU A 76 -13.48 19.33 3.45
C GLU A 76 -13.23 17.90 2.94
N LEU A 77 -13.05 16.93 3.87
CA LEU A 77 -12.96 15.52 3.51
C LEU A 77 -14.20 15.07 2.71
N GLY A 78 -15.39 15.37 3.22
CA GLY A 78 -16.64 15.03 2.55
C GLY A 78 -16.80 15.70 1.19
N GLN A 79 -16.40 16.96 1.05
CA GLN A 79 -16.43 17.68 -0.22
C GLN A 79 -15.50 17.04 -1.26
N VAL A 80 -14.26 16.71 -0.88
CA VAL A 80 -13.29 16.08 -1.79
C VAL A 80 -13.74 14.67 -2.20
N ILE A 81 -14.27 13.87 -1.27
CA ILE A 81 -14.82 12.55 -1.61
C ILE A 81 -16.01 12.68 -2.58
N LYS A 82 -16.95 13.59 -2.31
CA LYS A 82 -18.09 13.87 -3.20
C LYS A 82 -17.62 14.35 -4.58
N GLN A 83 -16.59 15.18 -4.64
CA GLN A 83 -15.96 15.61 -5.90
C GLN A 83 -15.39 14.42 -6.68
N ILE A 84 -14.66 13.50 -6.03
CA ILE A 84 -14.09 12.32 -6.68
C ILE A 84 -15.21 11.40 -7.20
N ILE A 85 -16.27 11.19 -6.41
CA ILE A 85 -17.45 10.41 -6.82
C ILE A 85 -18.06 10.99 -8.09
N GLN A 86 -18.24 12.32 -8.17
CA GLN A 86 -18.78 12.97 -9.36
C GLN A 86 -17.83 12.93 -10.56
N GLU A 87 -16.54 13.26 -10.36
CA GLU A 87 -15.52 13.27 -11.43
C GLU A 87 -15.38 11.90 -12.09
N ARG A 88 -15.45 10.83 -11.29
CA ARG A 88 -15.27 9.45 -11.76
C ARG A 88 -16.59 8.69 -11.95
N GLN A 89 -17.72 9.35 -11.73
CA GLN A 89 -19.06 8.75 -11.82
C GLN A 89 -19.22 7.46 -11.00
N LEU A 90 -18.60 7.42 -9.81
CA LEU A 90 -18.59 6.23 -8.96
C LEU A 90 -20.01 5.90 -8.48
N GLN A 91 -20.32 4.60 -8.47
CA GLN A 91 -21.56 3.98 -8.01
C GLN A 91 -21.29 2.94 -6.92
N ARG A 92 -20.17 2.21 -7.01
CA ARG A 92 -19.81 1.14 -6.07
C ARG A 92 -18.41 1.34 -5.54
N VAL A 93 -18.34 1.69 -4.26
CA VAL A 93 -17.10 1.94 -3.54
C VAL A 93 -16.99 0.95 -2.38
N MET A 94 -15.78 0.44 -2.16
CA MET A 94 -15.51 -0.44 -1.03
C MET A 94 -14.35 0.11 -0.20
N ARG A 95 -14.46 0.03 1.12
CA ARG A 95 -13.40 0.41 2.06
C ARG A 95 -12.87 -0.78 2.83
N TRP A 96 -11.62 -0.67 3.29
CA TRP A 96 -11.11 -1.55 4.33
C TRP A 96 -11.93 -1.48 5.62
N ASP A 97 -11.89 -2.58 6.35
CA ASP A 97 -12.26 -2.59 7.76
C ASP A 97 -11.05 -2.13 8.58
N HIS A 98 -11.02 -0.82 8.86
CA HIS A 98 -9.91 -0.15 9.54
C HIS A 98 -10.44 0.83 10.59
N PRO A 99 -9.93 0.82 11.84
CA PRO A 99 -10.43 1.67 12.92
C PRO A 99 -10.41 3.17 12.61
N GLU A 100 -9.35 3.67 11.97
CA GLU A 100 -9.27 5.09 11.60
C GLU A 100 -10.30 5.46 10.51
N LEU A 101 -10.61 4.56 9.56
CA LEU A 101 -11.67 4.82 8.57
C LEU A 101 -13.06 4.83 9.20
N GLU A 102 -13.28 4.01 10.23
CA GLU A 102 -14.54 3.99 11.00
C GLU A 102 -14.77 5.33 11.71
N LYS A 103 -13.72 5.93 12.30
CA LYS A 103 -13.80 7.24 12.96
C LYS A 103 -14.19 8.36 12.01
N LEU A 104 -13.83 8.24 10.73
CA LEU A 104 -14.19 9.21 9.69
C LEU A 104 -15.65 9.14 9.27
N LYS A 105 -16.44 8.14 9.72
CA LYS A 105 -17.87 8.01 9.42
C LYS A 105 -18.19 8.25 7.94
N LEU A 106 -17.45 7.56 7.06
CA LEU A 106 -17.57 7.77 5.61
C LEU A 106 -18.99 7.46 5.12
N GLU A 107 -19.73 6.59 5.81
CA GLU A 107 -21.13 6.27 5.56
C GLU A 107 -22.02 7.52 5.56
N ASP A 108 -21.77 8.47 6.46
CA ASP A 108 -22.51 9.73 6.54
C ASP A 108 -22.23 10.59 5.28
N ILE A 109 -21.00 10.57 4.77
CA ILE A 109 -20.61 11.32 3.57
C ILE A 109 -21.30 10.76 2.32
N PHE A 110 -21.41 9.43 2.25
CA PHE A 110 -22.00 8.72 1.10
C PHE A 110 -23.53 8.75 1.10
N SER A 111 -24.18 9.00 2.25
CA SER A 111 -25.65 9.04 2.37
C SER A 111 -26.34 10.06 1.44
N ASP A 112 -25.67 11.18 1.15
CA ASP A 112 -26.14 12.22 0.21
C ASP A 112 -25.63 12.03 -1.23
N THR A 113 -25.11 10.85 -1.57
CA THR A 113 -24.51 10.59 -2.89
C THR A 113 -25.22 9.46 -3.61
N GLN A 114 -25.03 9.40 -4.93
CA GLN A 114 -25.51 8.27 -5.74
C GLN A 114 -24.70 6.98 -5.51
N ALA A 115 -23.53 7.07 -4.87
CA ALA A 115 -22.63 5.94 -4.70
C ALA A 115 -22.97 5.15 -3.43
N SER A 116 -22.87 3.83 -3.53
CA SER A 116 -22.89 2.92 -2.39
C SER A 116 -21.49 2.73 -1.82
N LEU A 117 -21.37 2.78 -0.49
CA LEU A 117 -20.15 2.42 0.24
C LEU A 117 -20.36 1.08 0.95
N SER A 118 -19.50 0.11 0.66
CA SER A 118 -19.45 -1.18 1.33
C SER A 118 -18.17 -1.32 2.16
N ARG A 119 -18.26 -1.91 3.34
CA ARG A 119 -17.09 -2.28 4.14
C ARG A 119 -16.63 -3.70 3.79
N TRP A 120 -15.33 -3.95 3.76
CA TRP A 120 -14.80 -5.32 3.65
C TRP A 120 -15.29 -6.18 4.83
N PRO A 121 -15.83 -7.37 4.58
CA PRO A 121 -16.33 -8.24 5.65
C PRO A 121 -15.23 -9.17 6.17
N LEU A 122 -15.28 -9.48 7.46
CA LEU A 122 -14.35 -10.40 8.14
C LEU A 122 -14.79 -11.88 8.05
N GLU A 123 -15.55 -12.25 7.02
CA GLU A 123 -16.18 -13.57 6.90
C GLU A 123 -15.32 -14.60 6.14
N LYS A 124 -15.68 -15.89 6.28
CA LYS A 124 -14.88 -17.04 5.78
C LYS A 124 -14.85 -17.22 4.26
N ASN A 125 -15.70 -16.53 3.49
CA ASN A 125 -15.79 -16.69 2.02
C ASN A 125 -14.91 -15.68 1.26
N TYR A 126 -13.62 -15.65 1.58
CA TYR A 126 -12.66 -14.66 1.06
C TYR A 126 -12.63 -14.58 -0.49
N SER A 127 -12.76 -15.73 -1.19
CA SER A 127 -12.75 -15.78 -2.66
C SER A 127 -13.88 -15.00 -3.31
N ASP A 128 -15.09 -15.08 -2.76
CA ASP A 128 -16.27 -14.41 -3.31
C ASP A 128 -16.14 -12.89 -3.14
N TRP A 129 -15.53 -12.47 -2.03
CA TRP A 129 -15.27 -11.06 -1.74
C TRP A 129 -14.17 -10.47 -2.62
N ILE A 130 -13.17 -11.26 -3.05
CA ILE A 130 -12.22 -10.81 -4.08
C ILE A 130 -12.96 -10.48 -5.39
N GLY A 131 -13.88 -11.36 -5.83
CA GLY A 131 -14.69 -11.12 -7.02
C GLY A 131 -15.55 -9.86 -6.90
N LYS A 132 -16.12 -9.61 -5.71
CA LYS A 132 -16.85 -8.37 -5.43
C LYS A 132 -15.94 -7.13 -5.45
N ALA A 133 -14.76 -7.18 -4.83
CA ALA A 133 -13.79 -6.08 -4.87
C ALA A 133 -13.33 -5.75 -6.29
N ALA A 134 -13.14 -6.76 -7.14
CA ALA A 134 -12.82 -6.55 -8.56
C ALA A 134 -13.95 -5.84 -9.33
N ALA A 135 -15.20 -5.98 -8.87
CA ALA A 135 -16.35 -5.28 -9.44
C ALA A 135 -16.56 -3.88 -8.86
N MET A 136 -15.78 -3.46 -7.85
CA MET A 136 -15.86 -2.10 -7.30
C MET A 136 -15.11 -1.12 -8.21
N GLU A 137 -15.62 0.10 -8.29
CA GLU A 137 -15.02 1.16 -9.10
C GLU A 137 -13.96 1.93 -8.32
N ALA A 138 -14.11 1.99 -6.99
CA ALA A 138 -13.12 2.57 -6.10
C ALA A 138 -12.88 1.75 -4.82
N GLY A 139 -11.63 1.76 -4.38
CA GLY A 139 -11.18 1.25 -3.08
C GLY A 139 -10.73 2.38 -2.17
N ILE A 140 -11.24 2.43 -0.94
CA ILE A 140 -10.79 3.36 0.11
C ILE A 140 -9.93 2.60 1.12
N VAL A 141 -8.71 3.09 1.33
CA VAL A 141 -7.72 2.47 2.23
C VAL A 141 -7.13 3.48 3.20
N TRP A 142 -6.60 2.96 4.30
CA TRP A 142 -5.82 3.76 5.25
C TRP A 142 -4.33 3.60 4.93
N GLY A 143 -3.61 4.71 4.77
CA GLY A 143 -2.18 4.69 4.43
C GLY A 143 -1.33 4.50 5.68
N ASP A 144 -1.11 3.27 6.13
CA ASP A 144 -0.35 2.95 7.36
C ASP A 144 1.00 3.65 7.49
N MET A 145 1.73 3.71 6.37
CA MET A 145 3.01 4.40 6.21
C MET A 145 3.05 5.02 4.81
N VAL A 146 3.68 6.19 4.68
CA VAL A 146 3.77 6.91 3.41
C VAL A 146 5.17 7.45 3.23
N MET A 147 5.82 7.08 2.13
CA MET A 147 7.20 7.46 1.84
C MET A 147 7.22 8.73 0.99
N ALA A 148 7.75 9.81 1.57
CA ALA A 148 7.80 11.11 0.93
C ALA A 148 8.81 11.15 -0.23
N GLU A 149 9.97 10.48 -0.09
CA GLU A 149 11.05 10.48 -1.07
C GLU A 149 10.64 10.08 -2.49
N THR A 150 9.68 9.16 -2.62
CA THR A 150 9.25 8.63 -3.91
C THR A 150 7.74 8.75 -4.14
N GLY A 151 7.01 9.42 -3.24
CA GLY A 151 5.55 9.47 -3.31
C GLY A 151 4.93 8.07 -3.28
N THR A 152 5.23 7.27 -2.26
CA THR A 152 4.80 5.85 -2.21
C THR A 152 3.94 5.58 -0.99
N LEU A 153 2.76 4.98 -1.20
CA LEU A 153 1.95 4.39 -0.13
C LEU A 153 2.50 3.03 0.25
N VAL A 154 2.62 2.75 1.55
CA VAL A 154 3.04 1.46 2.07
C VAL A 154 1.92 0.86 2.90
N LEU A 155 1.34 -0.21 2.35
CA LEU A 155 0.10 -0.83 2.79
C LEU A 155 0.38 -2.26 3.28
N PRO A 156 0.73 -2.47 4.55
CA PRO A 156 0.83 -3.78 5.15
C PRO A 156 -0.56 -4.42 5.25
N ALA A 157 -0.74 -5.63 4.74
CA ALA A 157 -1.93 -6.43 4.97
C ALA A 157 -1.88 -7.00 6.40
N ALA A 158 -2.02 -6.10 7.39
CA ALA A 158 -1.83 -6.40 8.80
C ALA A 158 -3.01 -7.16 9.41
N SER A 159 -4.18 -7.13 8.77
CA SER A 159 -5.37 -7.83 9.23
C SER A 159 -6.21 -8.39 8.06
N PRO A 160 -7.07 -9.39 8.32
CA PRO A 160 -8.03 -9.90 7.33
C PRO A 160 -8.99 -8.83 6.77
N GLY A 161 -9.15 -7.70 7.48
CA GLY A 161 -9.97 -6.55 7.08
C GLY A 161 -9.31 -5.62 6.05
N GLN A 162 -8.02 -5.83 5.77
CA GLN A 162 -7.18 -4.95 4.96
C GLN A 162 -6.54 -5.71 3.78
N PRO A 163 -7.34 -6.37 2.92
CA PRO A 163 -6.79 -7.11 1.80
C PRO A 163 -6.20 -6.18 0.74
N ALA A 164 -5.13 -6.60 0.09
CA ALA A 164 -4.57 -5.92 -1.07
C ALA A 164 -5.58 -5.82 -2.24
N SER A 165 -6.61 -6.66 -2.26
CA SER A 165 -7.65 -6.64 -3.30
C SER A 165 -8.36 -5.28 -3.40
N ILE A 166 -8.57 -4.57 -2.30
CA ILE A 166 -9.20 -3.23 -2.33
C ILE A 166 -8.23 -2.15 -2.79
N SER A 167 -6.94 -2.28 -2.50
CA SER A 167 -5.94 -1.28 -2.91
C SER A 167 -5.46 -1.43 -4.35
N VAL A 168 -5.62 -2.63 -4.95
CA VAL A 168 -5.05 -2.96 -6.26
C VAL A 168 -6.11 -3.16 -7.35
N LEU A 169 -7.22 -3.84 -7.06
CA LEU A 169 -8.17 -4.26 -8.11
C LEU A 169 -9.08 -3.13 -8.61
N PRO A 170 -9.64 -2.24 -7.77
CA PRO A 170 -10.48 -1.16 -8.24
C PRO A 170 -9.71 -0.19 -9.14
N LEU A 171 -10.40 0.34 -10.14
CA LEU A 171 -9.80 1.32 -11.07
C LEU A 171 -9.41 2.62 -10.38
N THR A 172 -10.07 2.98 -9.28
CA THR A 172 -9.77 4.17 -8.48
C THR A 172 -9.32 3.76 -7.08
N LEU A 173 -8.15 4.24 -6.66
CA LEU A 173 -7.67 4.13 -5.28
C LEU A 173 -7.82 5.48 -4.59
N ILE A 174 -8.41 5.48 -3.40
CA ILE A 174 -8.48 6.63 -2.50
C ILE A 174 -7.78 6.23 -1.20
N ALA A 175 -6.58 6.75 -0.99
CA ALA A 175 -5.81 6.55 0.24
C ALA A 175 -6.01 7.74 1.17
N ILE A 176 -6.37 7.47 2.42
CA ILE A 176 -6.51 8.47 3.48
C ILE A 176 -5.44 8.19 4.54
N PHE A 177 -4.73 9.24 4.98
CA PHE A 177 -3.70 9.11 6.01
C PHE A 177 -3.45 10.47 6.69
N THR A 178 -2.81 10.48 7.85
CA THR A 178 -2.37 11.70 8.54
C THR A 178 -0.91 12.02 8.24
N THR A 179 -0.51 13.26 8.48
CA THR A 179 0.90 13.68 8.36
C THR A 179 1.86 12.91 9.28
N ALA A 180 1.38 12.29 10.36
CA ALA A 180 2.22 11.47 11.24
C ALA A 180 2.65 10.13 10.61
N GLN A 181 2.01 9.72 9.52
CA GLN A 181 2.33 8.48 8.81
C GLN A 181 3.40 8.68 7.72
N LEU A 182 3.77 9.94 7.46
CA LEU A 182 4.84 10.27 6.52
C LEU A 182 6.21 9.92 7.12
N VAL A 183 6.99 9.22 6.31
CA VAL A 183 8.40 8.92 6.55
C VAL A 183 9.22 9.46 5.39
N ASP A 184 10.47 9.82 5.67
CA ASP A 184 11.35 10.39 4.64
C ASP A 184 11.59 9.42 3.49
N GLY A 185 12.01 8.19 3.80
CA GLY A 185 12.40 7.18 2.81
C GLY A 185 12.25 5.75 3.33
N PHE A 186 12.81 4.78 2.59
CA PHE A 186 12.61 3.35 2.86
C PHE A 186 13.16 2.92 4.22
N ALA A 187 14.21 3.56 4.70
CA ALA A 187 14.74 3.32 6.05
C ALA A 187 13.72 3.63 7.15
N GLY A 188 12.93 4.71 6.97
CA GLY A 188 11.84 5.06 7.87
C GLY A 188 10.76 3.98 7.88
N VAL A 189 10.41 3.44 6.71
CA VAL A 189 9.49 2.30 6.60
C VAL A 189 10.01 1.10 7.38
N VAL A 190 11.25 0.65 7.13
CA VAL A 190 11.85 -0.51 7.82
C VAL A 190 11.88 -0.31 9.34
N LYS A 191 12.18 0.90 9.80
CA LYS A 191 12.15 1.26 11.22
C LYS A 191 10.74 1.11 11.79
N THR A 192 9.72 1.69 11.16
CA THR A 192 8.32 1.56 11.59
C THR A 192 7.86 0.10 11.57
N PHE A 193 8.28 -0.70 10.60
CA PHE A 193 8.00 -2.14 10.58
C PHE A 193 8.61 -2.85 11.78
N LYS A 194 9.87 -2.57 12.11
CA LYS A 194 10.55 -3.15 13.28
C LYS A 194 9.86 -2.75 14.59
N GLU A 195 9.44 -1.49 14.71
CA GLU A 195 8.77 -0.96 15.90
C GLU A 195 7.34 -1.52 16.07
N ARG A 196 6.57 -1.64 14.98
CA ARG A 196 5.16 -2.05 15.02
C ARG A 196 4.97 -3.57 15.05
N TYR A 197 5.78 -4.30 14.30
CA TYR A 197 5.59 -5.74 14.08
C TYR A 197 6.71 -6.59 14.67
N GLY A 198 7.90 -6.04 14.95
CA GLY A 198 9.03 -6.81 15.44
C GLY A 198 9.37 -7.96 14.48
N THR A 199 9.19 -9.20 14.94
CA THR A 199 9.37 -10.42 14.13
C THR A 199 8.10 -10.90 13.42
N ASP A 200 6.93 -10.39 13.82
CA ASP A 200 5.63 -10.86 13.37
C ASP A 200 5.13 -9.99 12.20
N LEU A 201 5.86 -10.09 11.08
CA LEU A 201 5.58 -9.27 9.90
C LEU A 201 4.24 -9.63 9.26
N PRO A 202 3.56 -8.64 8.64
CA PRO A 202 2.38 -8.86 7.81
C PRO A 202 2.66 -9.89 6.71
N THR A 203 1.63 -10.67 6.36
CA THR A 203 1.73 -11.69 5.31
C THR A 203 2.08 -11.11 3.95
N THR A 204 1.69 -9.86 3.69
CA THR A 204 2.00 -9.13 2.46
C THR A 204 2.10 -7.64 2.78
N THR A 205 2.98 -6.94 2.09
CA THR A 205 3.04 -5.47 2.10
C THR A 205 3.02 -4.97 0.66
N THR A 206 2.10 -4.05 0.37
CA THR A 206 1.94 -3.48 -0.97
C THR A 206 2.53 -2.07 -0.99
N PHE A 207 3.40 -1.80 -1.97
CA PHE A 207 3.97 -0.48 -2.23
C PHE A 207 3.32 0.09 -3.49
N ILE A 208 2.68 1.26 -3.37
CA ILE A 208 1.97 1.91 -4.48
C ILE A 208 2.58 3.28 -4.75
N SER A 209 3.31 3.41 -5.86
CA SER A 209 3.99 4.63 -6.30
C SER A 209 3.26 5.23 -7.49
N GLY A 210 2.10 5.86 -7.23
CA GLY A 210 1.25 6.42 -8.29
C GLY A 210 0.36 5.40 -9.01
N PRO A 211 -0.33 5.82 -10.08
CA PRO A 211 -1.23 4.98 -10.86
C PRO A 211 -0.48 3.90 -11.65
N SER A 212 -1.13 2.76 -11.86
CA SER A 212 -0.56 1.65 -12.64
C SER A 212 -0.39 2.04 -14.11
N ARG A 213 0.87 2.26 -14.50
CA ARG A 213 1.29 2.52 -15.88
C ARG A 213 1.95 1.26 -16.43
N THR A 214 1.31 0.59 -17.38
CA THR A 214 1.98 -0.49 -18.13
C THR A 214 2.60 0.15 -19.37
N THR A 215 3.92 0.34 -19.34
CA THR A 215 4.68 0.99 -20.42
C THR A 215 5.16 0.03 -21.51
N ASP A 216 4.78 -1.25 -21.49
CA ASP A 216 5.42 -2.23 -22.35
C ASP A 216 4.48 -3.33 -22.90
N ILE A 217 3.46 -2.90 -23.65
CA ILE A 217 2.93 -3.67 -24.79
C ILE A 217 2.77 -2.64 -25.92
N GLU A 218 3.71 -2.63 -26.87
CA GLU A 218 3.60 -1.91 -28.17
C GLU A 218 3.79 -0.37 -28.19
N MET A 219 4.55 0.24 -27.26
CA MET A 219 4.84 1.69 -27.25
C MET A 219 3.60 2.62 -27.15
N VAL A 220 2.44 2.09 -26.76
CA VAL A 220 1.26 2.89 -26.41
C VAL A 220 1.09 2.85 -24.90
N LEU A 221 1.08 4.02 -24.26
CA LEU A 221 0.84 4.14 -22.82
C LEU A 221 -0.58 3.65 -22.50
N THR A 222 -0.71 2.41 -22.03
CA THR A 222 -1.99 1.86 -21.57
C THR A 222 -2.01 1.91 -20.05
N ILE A 223 -2.89 2.75 -19.49
CA ILE A 223 -3.04 2.94 -18.05
C ILE A 223 -4.17 2.03 -17.54
N GLY A 224 -3.88 1.21 -16.52
CA GLY A 224 -4.90 0.44 -15.79
C GLY A 224 -5.08 -1.03 -16.16
N VAL A 225 -4.06 -1.73 -16.67
CA VAL A 225 -4.15 -3.17 -17.03
C VAL A 225 -3.92 -4.08 -15.82
N HIS A 226 -3.14 -3.64 -14.82
CA HIS A 226 -2.71 -4.47 -13.69
C HIS A 226 -2.84 -3.79 -12.31
N GLY A 227 -3.51 -2.64 -12.22
CA GLY A 227 -3.75 -1.91 -10.97
C GLY A 227 -4.55 -0.62 -11.19
N SER A 228 -4.80 0.13 -10.11
CA SER A 228 -5.62 1.35 -10.17
C SER A 228 -5.09 2.37 -11.18
N ARG A 229 -6.00 2.83 -12.05
CA ARG A 229 -5.75 3.86 -13.07
C ARG A 229 -5.74 5.26 -12.49
N TYR A 230 -6.56 5.50 -11.48
CA TYR A 230 -6.66 6.78 -10.79
C TYR A 230 -6.28 6.57 -9.32
N VAL A 231 -5.38 7.39 -8.80
CA VAL A 231 -4.93 7.29 -7.41
C VAL A 231 -5.03 8.67 -6.75
N TYR A 232 -5.67 8.68 -5.58
CA TYR A 232 -5.98 9.87 -4.81
C TYR A 232 -5.38 9.73 -3.41
N ALA A 233 -4.67 10.76 -2.94
CA ALA A 233 -4.11 10.86 -1.60
C ALA A 233 -4.81 11.97 -0.83
N LEU A 234 -5.53 11.63 0.23
CA LEU A 234 -6.26 12.55 1.09
C LEU A 234 -5.51 12.64 2.42
N ILE A 235 -4.77 13.73 2.60
CA ILE A 235 -3.84 13.93 3.70
C ILE A 235 -4.55 14.73 4.78
N LEU A 236 -4.87 14.09 5.90
CA LEU A 236 -5.49 14.75 7.05
C LEU A 236 -4.42 15.54 7.80
N ASP A 237 -4.59 16.85 7.90
CA ASP A 237 -3.76 17.67 8.76
C ASP A 237 -4.12 17.38 10.23
N GLU A 238 -3.13 17.01 11.01
CA GLU A 238 -3.25 17.05 12.47
C GLU A 238 -3.30 18.54 12.84
N GLY A 239 -4.48 19.05 13.19
CA GLY A 239 -4.68 20.46 13.51
C GLY A 239 -3.60 20.96 14.49
N THR A 240 -3.04 22.13 14.17
CA THR A 240 -2.32 22.98 15.13
C THR A 240 -3.18 23.31 16.34
#